data_AF-A0A854DIN9-F1
#
_entry.id   AF-A0A854DIN9-F1
#
_cell.length_a   1.000
_cell.length_b   1.000
_cell.length_c   1.000
_cell.angle_alpha   90.00
_cell.angle_beta   90.00
_cell.angle_gamma   90.00
#
_symmetry.space_group_name_H-M   'P 1'
#
loop_
_entity.id
_entity.type
_entity.pdbx_description
1 polymer ?
#
loop_
_entity_poly.entity_id
_entity_poly.type
_entity_poly.pdbx_seq_one_letter_code
_entity_poly.pdbx_strand_id
1 'polypeptide(L)'
;MIDSTVVELSRLQFAIAAMYHFIVPPLTMGLSFLLGIMESAYVMTGKQIWRRMPLFWGVLFGINFTMGVGTGIVMEFEFGMNWSYYSHYVGDISGATLAIEGLMAFFLEATFLGLLFFGGRIQL
;
A
#
# COMPACT_ATOMS: atom_id res chain seq x y z
N MET A 1 9.29 36.35 -0.73
CA MET A 1 10.17 35.30 -1.27
C MET A 1 10.01 34.11 -0.34
N ILE A 2 9.81 32.88 -0.84
CA ILE A 2 9.76 31.69 0.03
C ILE A 2 11.15 31.50 0.63
N ASP A 3 11.21 31.28 1.93
CA ASP A 3 12.47 31.06 2.64
C ASP A 3 13.13 29.75 2.19
N SER A 4 14.45 29.79 1.92
CA SER A 4 15.19 28.62 1.43
C SER A 4 15.18 27.46 2.42
N THR A 5 15.17 27.76 3.73
CA THR A 5 15.11 26.74 4.78
C THR A 5 13.81 25.96 4.70
N VAL A 6 12.69 26.63 4.43
CA VAL A 6 11.38 25.97 4.27
C VAL A 6 11.42 25.01 3.08
N VAL A 7 12.05 25.39 1.97
CA VAL A 7 12.18 24.51 0.80
C VAL A 7 13.04 23.29 1.11
N GLU A 8 14.17 23.46 1.81
CA GLU A 8 15.05 22.36 2.19
C GLU A 8 14.37 21.39 3.17
N LEU A 9 13.65 21.91 4.16
CA LEU A 9 12.90 21.10 5.12
C LEU A 9 11.75 20.34 4.46
N SER A 10 10.98 20.98 3.56
CA SER A 10 9.92 20.30 2.80
C SER A 10 10.47 19.17 1.93
N ARG A 11 11.64 19.34 1.32
CA ARG A 11 12.33 18.27 0.56
C ARG A 11 12.78 17.13 1.46
N LEU A 12 13.38 17.44 2.61
CA LEU A 12 13.83 16.43 3.56
C LEU A 12 12.65 15.63 4.13
N GLN A 13 11.57 16.31 4.51
CA GLN A 13 10.36 15.67 5.03
C GLN A 13 9.79 14.69 3.99
N PHE A 14 9.61 15.15 2.75
CA PHE A 14 9.09 14.31 1.66
C PHE A 14 10.04 13.14 1.36
N ALA A 15 11.36 13.36 1.37
CA ALA A 15 12.33 12.29 1.14
C ALA A 15 12.24 11.20 2.22
N ILE A 16 12.13 11.58 3.49
CA ILE A 16 11.97 10.63 4.59
C ILE A 16 10.66 9.84 4.44
N ALA A 17 9.54 10.54 4.21
CA ALA A 17 8.25 9.90 4.02
C ALA A 17 8.26 8.91 2.84
N ALA A 18 8.81 9.33 1.69
CA ALA A 18 8.93 8.48 0.50
C ALA A 18 9.83 7.26 0.71
N MET A 19 10.99 7.44 1.37
CA MET A 19 11.89 6.32 1.67
C MET A 19 11.23 5.29 2.59
N TYR A 20 10.55 5.74 3.66
CA TYR A 20 9.85 4.82 4.56
C TYR A 20 8.69 4.12 3.88
N HIS A 21 7.90 4.86 3.09
CA HIS A 21 6.78 4.28 2.37
C HIS A 21 7.26 3.22 1.37
N PHE A 22 8.30 3.47 0.59
CA PHE A 22 8.70 2.57 -0.50
C PHE A 22 9.29 1.22 -0.04
N ILE A 23 9.60 1.03 1.23
CA ILE A 23 10.11 -0.25 1.76
C ILE A 23 9.04 -1.34 1.71
N VAL A 24 7.77 -0.99 1.98
CA VAL A 24 6.69 -1.98 2.16
C VAL A 24 5.95 -2.38 0.87
N PRO A 25 5.71 -1.52 -0.15
CA PRO A 25 5.00 -1.88 -1.37
C PRO A 25 5.64 -3.02 -2.18
N PRO A 26 6.97 -3.10 -2.35
CA PRO A 26 7.58 -4.24 -3.04
C PRO A 26 7.32 -5.56 -2.30
N LEU A 27 7.31 -5.52 -0.97
CA LEU A 27 7.06 -6.70 -0.15
C LEU A 27 5.58 -7.12 -0.18
N THR A 28 4.64 -6.17 -0.10
CA THR A 28 3.21 -6.48 -0.20
C THR A 28 2.84 -6.97 -1.60
N MET A 29 3.34 -6.33 -2.67
CA MET A 29 3.15 -6.82 -4.04
C MET A 29 3.71 -8.24 -4.22
N GLY A 30 4.92 -8.53 -3.73
CA GLY A 30 5.49 -9.87 -3.83
C GLY A 30 4.68 -10.92 -3.05
N LEU A 31 4.28 -10.61 -1.82
CA LEU A 31 3.52 -11.50 -0.96
C LEU A 31 2.09 -11.73 -1.48
N SER A 32 1.43 -10.75 -2.10
CA SER A 32 0.08 -10.92 -2.63
C SER A 32 0.04 -11.98 -3.75
N PHE A 33 1.00 -11.96 -4.67
CA PHE A 33 1.15 -13.00 -5.69
C PHE A 33 1.48 -14.36 -5.08
N LEU A 34 2.38 -14.40 -4.08
CA LEU A 34 2.72 -15.66 -3.39
C LEU A 34 1.51 -16.29 -2.71
N LEU A 35 0.70 -15.50 -2.00
CA LEU A 35 -0.54 -15.96 -1.37
C LEU A 35 -1.53 -16.49 -2.41
N GLY A 36 -1.71 -15.78 -3.52
CA GLY A 36 -2.56 -16.22 -4.62
C GLY A 36 -2.09 -17.54 -5.25
N ILE A 37 -0.78 -17.74 -5.42
CA ILE A 37 -0.20 -18.99 -5.93
C ILE A 37 -0.40 -20.13 -4.93
N MET A 38 -0.16 -19.91 -3.64
CA MET A 38 -0.32 -20.92 -2.60
C MET A 38 -1.78 -21.40 -2.51
N GLU A 39 -2.75 -20.49 -2.49
CA GLU A 39 -4.16 -20.85 -2.45
C GLU A 39 -4.59 -21.56 -3.74
N SER A 40 -4.12 -21.09 -4.90
CA SER A 40 -4.37 -21.76 -6.19
C SER A 40 -3.80 -23.18 -6.21
N ALA A 41 -2.56 -23.37 -5.71
CA ALA A 41 -1.94 -24.69 -5.58
C ALA A 41 -2.71 -25.60 -4.60
N TYR A 42 -3.29 -25.05 -3.53
CA TYR A 42 -4.18 -25.80 -2.63
C TYR A 42 -5.42 -26.29 -3.36
N VAL A 43 -6.12 -25.42 -4.09
CA VAL A 43 -7.34 -25.77 -4.84
C VAL A 43 -7.04 -26.82 -5.91
N MET A 44 -5.90 -26.73 -6.59
CA MET A 44 -5.52 -27.67 -7.66
C MET A 44 -5.03 -29.04 -7.12
N THR A 45 -4.29 -29.06 -6.01
CA THR A 45 -3.61 -30.28 -5.53
C THR A 45 -4.28 -30.95 -4.33
N GLY A 46 -5.12 -30.24 -3.58
CA GLY A 46 -5.72 -30.70 -2.33
C GLY A 46 -4.73 -30.92 -1.17
N LYS A 47 -3.44 -30.65 -1.36
CA LYS A 47 -2.42 -30.89 -0.31
C LYS A 47 -2.56 -29.87 0.81
N GLN A 48 -2.73 -30.35 2.04
CA GLN A 48 -2.95 -29.50 3.21
C GLN A 48 -1.80 -28.54 3.54
N ILE A 49 -0.58 -28.80 3.07
CA ILE A 49 0.54 -27.87 3.24
C ILE A 49 0.25 -26.50 2.61
N TRP A 50 -0.31 -26.49 1.40
CA TRP A 50 -0.66 -25.28 0.67
C TRP A 50 -1.80 -24.50 1.33
N ARG A 51 -2.63 -25.18 2.13
CA ARG A 51 -3.68 -24.53 2.94
C ARG A 51 -3.11 -23.81 4.16
N ARG A 52 -2.01 -24.31 4.73
CA ARG A 52 -1.40 -23.75 5.96
C ARG A 52 -0.46 -22.60 5.69
N MET A 53 0.21 -22.59 4.54
CA MET A 53 1.18 -21.55 4.18
C MET A 53 0.56 -20.14 4.11
N PRO A 54 -0.61 -19.90 3.49
CA PRO A 54 -1.27 -18.60 3.48
C PRO A 54 -1.64 -18.09 4.87
N LEU A 55 -1.87 -18.96 5.85
CA LEU A 55 -2.18 -18.54 7.22
C LEU A 55 -0.97 -17.82 7.86
N PHE A 56 0.23 -18.36 7.66
CA PHE A 56 1.46 -17.78 8.19
C PHE A 56 1.87 -16.51 7.43
N TRP A 57 1.95 -16.61 6.10
CA TRP A 57 2.38 -15.48 5.26
C TRP A 57 1.33 -14.37 5.22
N GLY A 58 0.05 -14.71 5.38
CA GLY A 58 -1.05 -13.76 5.44
C GLY A 58 -0.93 -12.80 6.62
N VAL A 59 -0.51 -13.27 7.80
CA VAL A 59 -0.28 -12.39 8.96
C VAL A 59 0.81 -11.35 8.66
N LEU A 60 1.94 -11.79 8.08
CA LEU A 60 3.02 -10.89 7.68
C LEU A 60 2.57 -9.92 6.60
N PHE A 61 1.79 -10.39 5.62
CA PHE A 61 1.19 -9.54 4.60
C PHE A 61 0.31 -8.45 5.23
N GLY A 62 -0.57 -8.81 6.16
CA GLY A 62 -1.46 -7.87 6.84
C GLY A 62 -0.71 -6.77 7.59
N ILE A 63 0.33 -7.12 8.36
CA ILE A 63 1.16 -6.16 9.09
C ILE A 63 1.82 -5.16 8.12
N ASN A 64 2.43 -5.66 7.04
CA ASN A 64 3.10 -4.82 6.04
C ASN A 64 2.09 -3.95 5.28
N PHE A 65 0.93 -4.50 4.95
CA PHE A 65 -0.15 -3.77 4.29
C PHE A 65 -0.63 -2.59 5.14
N THR A 66 -0.93 -2.81 6.43
CA THR A 66 -1.37 -1.72 7.32
C THR A 66 -0.31 -0.61 7.45
N MET A 67 0.98 -0.97 7.54
CA MET A 67 2.06 0.03 7.54
C MET A 67 2.15 0.80 6.21
N GLY A 68 1.96 0.10 5.08
CA GLY A 68 1.94 0.70 3.75
C GLY A 68 0.80 1.70 3.58
N VAL A 69 -0.41 1.33 3.99
CA VAL A 69 -1.56 2.22 4.01
C VAL A 69 -1.28 3.47 4.86
N GLY A 70 -0.80 3.28 6.10
CA GLY A 70 -0.53 4.39 7.01
C GLY A 70 0.50 5.39 6.44
N THR A 71 1.60 4.88 5.88
CA THR A 71 2.65 5.73 5.27
C THR A 71 2.21 6.36 3.95
N GLY A 72 1.35 5.70 3.17
CA GLY A 72 0.80 6.22 1.92
C GLY A 72 -0.13 7.41 2.15
N ILE A 73 -1.00 7.33 3.16
CA ILE A 73 -1.89 8.43 3.56
C ILE A 73 -1.09 9.68 3.90
N VAL A 74 0.00 9.53 4.66
CA VAL A 74 0.89 10.67 4.99
C VAL A 74 1.43 11.31 3.72
N MET A 75 1.91 10.51 2.76
CA MET A 75 2.47 11.03 1.50
C MET A 75 1.40 11.73 0.63
N GLU A 76 0.19 11.18 0.55
CA GLU A 76 -0.91 11.79 -0.21
C GLU A 76 -1.23 13.21 0.31
N PHE A 77 -1.32 13.38 1.63
CA PHE A 77 -1.57 14.68 2.24
C PHE A 77 -0.37 15.64 2.14
N GLU A 78 0.87 15.14 2.07
CA GLU A 78 2.05 15.99 1.89
C GLU A 78 2.01 16.79 0.58
N PHE A 79 1.44 16.23 -0.50
CA PHE A 79 1.25 16.96 -1.76
C PHE A 79 0.35 18.20 -1.57
N GLY A 80 -0.67 18.13 -0.72
CA GLY A 80 -1.57 19.24 -0.44
C GLY A 80 -0.98 20.28 0.54
N MET A 81 -0.19 19.83 1.51
CA MET A 81 0.36 20.68 2.57
C MET A 81 1.63 21.43 2.15
N ASN A 82 2.71 20.67 1.90
CA ASN A 82 4.05 21.25 1.67
C ASN A 82 4.30 21.59 0.19
N TRP A 83 3.46 21.07 -0.71
CA TRP A 83 3.61 21.19 -2.16
C TRP A 83 2.37 21.79 -2.83
N SER A 84 1.68 22.72 -2.17
CA SER A 84 0.41 23.30 -2.65
C SER A 84 0.49 23.95 -4.04
N TYR A 85 1.58 24.66 -4.35
CA TYR A 85 1.76 25.26 -5.69
C TYR A 85 1.98 24.19 -6.77
N TYR A 86 2.71 23.12 -6.45
CA TYR A 86 2.86 21.97 -7.35
C TYR A 86 1.50 21.33 -7.61
N SER A 87 0.72 21.08 -6.56
CA SER A 87 -0.62 20.51 -6.66
C SER A 87 -1.58 21.37 -7.48
N HIS A 88 -1.49 22.71 -7.37
CA HIS A 88 -2.25 23.59 -8.25
C HIS A 88 -1.75 23.55 -9.71
N TYR A 89 -0.44 23.40 -9.93
CA TYR A 89 0.15 23.47 -11.27
C TYR A 89 -0.02 22.18 -12.09
N VAL A 90 0.06 21.00 -11.45
CA VAL A 90 -0.04 19.69 -12.13
C VAL A 90 -1.15 18.78 -11.60
N GLY A 91 -2.00 19.27 -10.70
CA GLY A 91 -3.06 18.49 -10.06
C GLY A 91 -4.06 17.91 -11.05
N ASP A 92 -4.37 18.61 -12.14
CA ASP A 92 -5.31 18.12 -13.15
C ASP A 92 -4.86 16.82 -13.83
N ILE A 93 -3.54 16.59 -13.91
CA ILE A 93 -2.94 15.38 -14.51
C ILE A 93 -2.66 14.35 -13.41
N SER A 94 -1.88 14.76 -12.41
CA SER A 94 -1.39 13.86 -11.35
C SER A 94 -2.50 13.44 -10.37
N GLY A 95 -3.38 14.36 -10.00
CA GLY A 95 -4.49 14.10 -9.08
C GLY A 95 -5.51 13.14 -9.65
N ALA A 96 -5.73 13.13 -10.96
CA ALA A 96 -6.60 12.15 -11.61
C ALA A 96 -6.06 10.71 -11.46
N THR A 97 -4.74 10.52 -11.61
CA THR A 97 -4.10 9.21 -11.42
C THR A 97 -4.21 8.75 -9.97
N LEU A 98 -3.92 9.62 -9.00
CA LEU A 98 -4.04 9.32 -7.56
C LEU A 98 -5.49 8.99 -7.16
N ALA A 99 -6.46 9.72 -7.70
CA ALA A 99 -7.88 9.44 -7.45
C ALA A 99 -8.30 8.06 -8.00
N ILE A 100 -7.83 7.70 -9.19
CA ILE A 100 -8.10 6.37 -9.78
C ILE A 100 -7.42 5.27 -8.96
N GLU A 101 -6.19 5.47 -8.51
CA GLU A 101 -5.50 4.53 -7.63
C GLU A 101 -6.34 4.24 -6.37
N GLY A 102 -6.82 5.29 -5.70
CA GLY A 102 -7.69 5.16 -4.54
C GLY A 102 -9.00 4.41 -4.85
N LEU A 103 -9.76 4.87 -5.84
CA LEU A 103 -11.09 4.35 -6.16
C LEU A 103 -11.07 2.91 -6.72
N MET A 104 -10.04 2.56 -7.49
CA MET A 104 -9.96 1.28 -8.16
C MET A 104 -9.05 0.31 -7.43
N ALA A 105 -7.75 0.62 -7.32
CA ALA A 105 -6.75 -0.33 -6.84
C ALA A 105 -6.85 -0.52 -5.33
N PHE A 106 -6.85 0.58 -4.57
CA PHE A 106 -6.85 0.53 -3.11
C PHE A 106 -8.16 -0.08 -2.58
N PHE A 107 -9.31 0.37 -3.08
CA PHE A 107 -10.60 -0.19 -2.67
C PHE A 107 -10.72 -1.68 -2.99
N LEU A 108 -10.26 -2.11 -4.17
CA LEU A 108 -10.24 -3.52 -4.55
C LEU A 108 -9.37 -4.32 -3.57
N GLU A 109 -8.12 -3.89 -3.37
CA GLU A 109 -7.17 -4.57 -2.49
C GLU A 109 -7.67 -4.64 -1.05
N ALA A 110 -8.12 -3.52 -0.47
CA ALA A 110 -8.61 -3.46 0.91
C ALA A 110 -9.86 -4.32 1.12
N THR A 111 -10.80 -4.33 0.15
CA THR A 111 -12.03 -5.13 0.25
C THR A 111 -11.72 -6.63 0.19
N PHE A 112 -10.93 -7.06 -0.79
CA PHE A 112 -10.54 -8.47 -0.93
C PHE A 112 -9.62 -8.94 0.20
N LEU A 113 -8.79 -8.06 0.75
CA LEU A 113 -8.01 -8.35 1.93
C LEU A 113 -8.90 -8.59 3.16
N GLY A 114 -9.93 -7.78 3.35
CA GLY A 114 -10.94 -8.01 4.39
C GLY A 114 -11.59 -9.39 4.25
N LEU A 115 -11.93 -9.80 3.03
CA LEU A 115 -12.46 -11.15 2.76
C LEU A 115 -11.42 -12.25 3.01
N LEU A 116 -10.14 -12.02 2.70
CA LEU A 116 -9.06 -12.99 2.92
C LEU A 116 -8.89 -13.33 4.40
N PHE A 117 -8.97 -12.32 5.29
CA PHE A 117 -8.89 -12.52 6.73
C PHE A 117 -10.20 -13.02 7.34
N PHE A 118 -11.33 -12.36 7.05
CA PHE A 118 -12.59 -12.62 7.76
C PHE A 118 -13.55 -13.58 7.04
N GLY A 119 -13.29 -13.95 5.79
CA GLY A 119 -14.12 -14.87 5.00
C GLY A 119 -14.00 -16.35 5.37
N GLY A 120 -13.31 -16.68 6.47
CA GLY A 120 -13.35 -18.01 7.09
C GLY A 120 -12.07 -18.85 7.01
N ARG A 121 -10.89 -18.24 6.80
CA ARG A 121 -9.62 -19.00 6.69
C ARG A 121 -8.46 -18.48 7.53
N ILE A 122 -8.21 -17.16 7.58
CA ILE A 122 -7.10 -16.57 8.35
C ILE A 122 -7.66 -15.83 9.56
N GLN A 123 -7.91 -16.56 10.65
CA GLN A 123 -8.26 -15.95 11.94
C GLN A 123 -6.98 -15.49 12.62
N LEU A 124 -6.87 -14.19 12.87
CA LEU A 124 -5.89 -13.62 13.81
C LEU A 124 -6.20 -14.10 15.23
#